data_AF-A0A1Y2X8J5-F1
#
_entry.id   AF-A0A1Y2X8J5-F1
#
_cell.length_a   1.000
_cell.length_b   1.000
_cell.length_c   1.000
_cell.angle_alpha   90.00
_cell.angle_beta   90.00
_cell.angle_gamma   90.00
#
_symmetry.space_group_name_H-M   'P 1'
#
loop_
_entity.id
_entity.type
_entity.pdbx_description
1 polymer ?
#
loop_
_entity_poly.entity_id
_entity_poly.type
_entity_poly.pdbx_seq_one_letter_code
_entity_poly.pdbx_strand_id
1 'polypeptide(L)'
;MAQQDINTDIASTYREIYRAKFQEDVQTGVKKPFLVPLYLITYWVIPIIYLTIPHKNRPWVYRARWLVLAFTVAFNFHIILHVSSHNFASAYGAGLIGAWGIVWNFALLVWTKPQWEAKRVEIRRKKRPQGAQSTQDNRLRGPSSPFSSQNDHTAQSNGNSNAQGGSRNATGLELNGYKPSGNGSAHNRKGGNNTVNSRTTPGHTELSEELRKLLFETVPSFRKYQNDDEILAELKKLGENQEFEYYWQEYPADASLWTRLDWAFDIANSFRMTGWNWAIPCLPPYDLPPTINGYQLPLSAVVPHRSKQGYTRRLSRKSFFLTRLFRDIIPGYLIVDFCAVHMTADPYFVLGPEHHHHAGVPLPPHLASLSPVALSAQRAFFSFLGVISALQLVFAFGSLALAFLPPIPQILRFRSHPWHLPSFSGSFVEVLDRGLPGFWGGWWHQTFRFGFAAPSRWLERQGYVRSGSPAHRLVAFALAFVQSGFLHASGSYSTVPRHSKWWLPPLFFALAGIGSSLQTWLARRVFGGLIRRLPRWVRRLGNLVFVLGWMWLTSWALIDDFGRCGLWLFEPVPVSVFRWLGYGPTQDRRVWRYERDFWPKWYSGKHWWNSGLGV
;
A
#
# COMPACT_ATOMS: atom_id res chain seq x y z
N MET A 1 -37.22 -23.16 -21.45
CA MET A 1 -36.50 -22.24 -22.36
C MET A 1 -37.49 -21.17 -22.76
N ALA A 2 -37.34 -19.94 -22.24
CA ALA A 2 -38.10 -18.79 -22.74
C ALA A 2 -37.34 -18.17 -23.92
N GLN A 3 -38.07 -17.48 -24.81
CA GLN A 3 -37.51 -16.78 -25.96
C GLN A 3 -36.34 -15.89 -25.52
N GLN A 4 -35.13 -16.16 -26.02
CA GLN A 4 -33.95 -15.37 -25.69
C GLN A 4 -33.92 -14.15 -26.61
N ASP A 5 -33.90 -12.94 -26.04
CA ASP A 5 -33.94 -11.69 -26.81
C ASP A 5 -32.78 -11.62 -27.80
N ILE A 6 -33.11 -11.49 -29.10
CA ILE A 6 -32.17 -11.56 -30.24
C ILE A 6 -31.18 -10.36 -30.27
N ASN A 7 -31.28 -9.42 -29.30
CA ASN A 7 -30.55 -8.17 -29.24
C ASN A 7 -29.51 -8.05 -28.10
N THR A 8 -29.35 -9.04 -27.21
CA THR A 8 -28.37 -8.94 -26.12
C THR A 8 -26.96 -9.31 -26.56
N ASP A 9 -25.97 -8.50 -26.18
CA ASP A 9 -24.56 -8.78 -26.47
C ASP A 9 -24.02 -9.98 -25.65
N ILE A 10 -22.97 -10.63 -26.17
CA ILE A 10 -22.37 -11.81 -25.54
C ILE A 10 -21.84 -11.55 -24.13
N ALA A 11 -21.33 -10.35 -23.84
CA ALA A 11 -20.77 -10.02 -22.54
C ALA A 11 -21.89 -9.79 -21.51
N SER A 12 -23.01 -9.18 -21.90
CA SER A 12 -24.21 -9.09 -21.04
C SER A 12 -24.81 -10.47 -20.78
N THR A 13 -24.98 -11.30 -21.82
CA THR A 13 -25.47 -12.68 -21.67
C THR A 13 -24.63 -13.49 -20.67
N TYR A 14 -23.30 -13.44 -20.78
CA TYR A 14 -22.42 -14.18 -19.86
C TYR A 14 -22.35 -13.59 -18.44
N ARG A 15 -22.56 -12.27 -18.27
CA ARG A 15 -22.75 -11.68 -16.93
C ARG A 15 -23.98 -12.25 -16.25
N GLU A 16 -25.10 -12.35 -16.97
CA GLU A 16 -26.35 -12.91 -16.44
C GLU A 16 -26.19 -14.39 -16.09
N ILE A 17 -25.60 -15.20 -16.99
CA ILE A 17 -25.31 -16.63 -16.73
C ILE A 17 -24.49 -16.81 -15.45
N TYR A 18 -23.39 -16.06 -15.28
CA TYR A 18 -22.54 -16.19 -14.10
C TYR A 18 -23.20 -15.62 -12.82
N ARG A 19 -23.99 -14.54 -12.91
CA ARG A 19 -24.77 -14.03 -11.76
C ARG A 19 -25.84 -15.03 -11.32
N ALA A 20 -26.55 -15.67 -12.27
CA ALA A 20 -27.52 -16.72 -11.98
C ALA A 20 -26.86 -17.96 -11.38
N LYS A 21 -25.73 -18.41 -11.95
CA LYS A 21 -24.92 -19.53 -11.42
C LYS A 21 -24.46 -19.29 -9.98
N PHE A 22 -24.08 -18.05 -9.64
CA PHE A 22 -23.74 -17.67 -8.26
C PHE A 22 -24.96 -17.72 -7.32
N GLN A 23 -26.12 -17.22 -7.76
CA GLN A 23 -27.35 -17.28 -6.96
C GLN A 23 -27.75 -18.74 -6.67
N GLU A 24 -27.66 -19.62 -7.67
CA GLU A 24 -27.85 -21.06 -7.53
C GLU A 24 -26.84 -21.69 -6.56
N ASP A 25 -25.54 -21.39 -6.70
CA ASP A 25 -24.50 -21.92 -5.77
C ASP A 25 -24.71 -21.42 -4.33
N VAL A 26 -25.28 -20.23 -4.13
CA VAL A 26 -25.64 -19.71 -2.79
C VAL A 26 -26.91 -20.38 -2.24
N GLN A 27 -27.94 -20.59 -3.07
CA GLN A 27 -29.19 -21.27 -2.67
C GLN A 27 -28.96 -22.74 -2.33
N THR A 28 -28.10 -23.43 -3.08
CA THR A 28 -27.70 -24.83 -2.86
C THR A 28 -26.63 -25.00 -1.76
N GLY A 29 -26.08 -23.90 -1.24
CA GLY A 29 -25.05 -23.92 -0.18
C GLY A 29 -23.63 -24.29 -0.65
N VAL A 30 -23.41 -24.44 -1.96
CA VAL A 30 -22.10 -24.73 -2.58
C VAL A 30 -21.13 -23.55 -2.41
N LYS A 31 -21.63 -22.32 -2.47
CA LYS A 31 -20.86 -21.09 -2.18
C LYS A 31 -21.58 -20.23 -1.15
N LYS A 32 -20.81 -19.37 -0.48
CA LYS A 32 -21.31 -18.33 0.42
C LYS A 32 -21.07 -16.95 -0.21
N PRO A 33 -21.98 -15.98 -0.05
CA PRO A 33 -21.76 -14.61 -0.50
C PRO A 33 -20.60 -13.98 0.27
N PHE A 34 -19.83 -13.11 -0.39
CA PHE A 34 -18.73 -12.37 0.23
C PHE A 34 -19.26 -11.22 1.09
N LEU A 35 -19.56 -11.54 2.36
CA LEU A 35 -20.07 -10.60 3.36
C LEU A 35 -18.97 -9.75 4.01
N VAL A 36 -19.16 -8.43 4.01
CA VAL A 36 -18.34 -7.43 4.69
C VAL A 36 -19.12 -6.91 5.93
N PRO A 37 -18.48 -6.76 7.11
CA PRO A 37 -17.05 -6.99 7.41
C PRO A 37 -16.68 -8.44 7.77
N LEU A 38 -17.63 -9.39 7.76
CA LEU A 38 -17.46 -10.76 8.26
C LEU A 38 -16.19 -11.46 7.75
N TYR A 39 -15.98 -11.53 6.44
CA TYR A 39 -14.81 -12.21 5.86
C TYR A 39 -13.54 -11.35 5.85
N LEU A 40 -13.59 -10.13 6.41
CA LEU A 40 -12.41 -9.31 6.69
C LEU A 40 -11.91 -9.49 8.14
N ILE A 41 -12.60 -10.27 8.99
CA ILE A 41 -12.25 -10.43 10.42
C ILE A 41 -10.84 -10.99 10.64
N THR A 42 -10.41 -11.98 9.85
CA THR A 42 -9.07 -12.58 9.97
C THR A 42 -7.95 -11.77 9.33
N TYR A 43 -8.32 -10.84 8.44
CA TYR A 43 -7.40 -9.92 7.80
C TYR A 43 -7.20 -8.63 8.63
N TRP A 44 -8.28 -8.10 9.21
CA TRP A 44 -8.27 -6.92 10.07
C TRP A 44 -8.39 -7.26 11.56
N VAL A 45 -9.59 -7.66 12.00
CA VAL A 45 -9.97 -7.64 13.43
C VAL A 45 -9.04 -8.48 14.31
N ILE A 46 -8.78 -9.73 13.93
CA ILE A 46 -8.00 -10.68 14.74
C ILE A 46 -6.52 -10.29 14.90
N PRO A 47 -5.74 -10.04 13.83
CA PRO A 47 -4.35 -9.58 13.99
C PRO A 47 -4.26 -8.25 14.74
N ILE A 48 -5.20 -7.33 14.52
CA ILE A 48 -5.21 -6.03 15.21
C ILE A 48 -5.46 -6.21 16.71
N ILE A 49 -6.47 -6.99 17.12
CA ILE A 49 -6.73 -7.28 18.53
C ILE A 49 -5.53 -8.00 19.17
N TYR A 50 -4.97 -9.00 18.49
CA TYR A 50 -3.82 -9.75 19.00
C TYR A 50 -2.58 -8.86 19.20
N LEU A 51 -2.29 -7.96 18.26
CA LEU A 51 -1.18 -7.00 18.35
C LEU A 51 -1.45 -5.84 19.32
N THR A 52 -2.70 -5.61 19.73
CA THR A 52 -3.10 -4.59 20.73
C THR A 52 -2.80 -5.03 22.17
N ILE A 53 -2.61 -6.33 22.40
CA ILE A 53 -2.24 -6.89 23.71
C ILE A 53 -0.71 -6.87 23.85
N PRO A 54 -0.11 -6.31 24.92
CA PRO A 54 1.34 -6.34 25.11
C PRO A 54 1.91 -7.76 25.26
N HIS A 55 2.92 -8.10 24.46
CA HIS A 55 3.59 -9.40 24.43
C HIS A 55 4.92 -9.44 25.18
N LYS A 56 5.67 -8.32 25.25
CA LYS A 56 7.05 -8.27 25.76
C LYS A 56 7.22 -8.97 27.13
N ASN A 57 6.31 -8.69 28.07
CA ASN A 57 6.34 -9.22 29.43
C ASN A 57 5.34 -10.38 29.63
N ARG A 58 4.81 -10.96 28.54
CA ARG A 58 3.77 -12.01 28.58
C ARG A 58 4.10 -13.14 27.59
N PRO A 59 5.05 -14.05 27.92
CA PRO A 59 5.50 -15.10 27.01
C PRO A 59 4.38 -16.02 26.52
N TRP A 60 3.35 -16.27 27.34
CA TRP A 60 2.19 -17.06 26.96
C TRP A 60 1.35 -16.39 25.86
N VAL A 61 1.15 -15.06 25.92
CA VAL A 61 0.47 -14.31 24.85
C VAL A 61 1.28 -14.37 23.57
N TYR A 62 2.61 -14.24 23.65
CA TYR A 62 3.47 -14.37 22.48
C TYR A 62 3.41 -15.78 21.87
N ARG A 63 3.37 -16.84 22.69
CA ARG A 63 3.18 -18.23 22.21
C ARG A 63 1.80 -18.45 21.58
N ALA A 64 0.75 -17.78 22.08
CA ALA A 64 -0.61 -17.87 21.54
C ALA A 64 -0.75 -17.40 20.08
N ARG A 65 0.26 -16.73 19.50
CA ARG A 65 0.33 -16.42 18.06
C ARG A 65 0.10 -17.63 17.17
N TRP A 66 0.51 -18.84 17.61
CA TRP A 66 0.32 -20.06 16.83
C TRP A 66 -1.15 -20.50 16.76
N LEU A 67 -1.93 -20.29 17.83
CA LEU A 67 -3.37 -20.52 17.83
C LEU A 67 -4.10 -19.49 16.95
N VAL A 68 -3.71 -18.21 17.09
CA VAL A 68 -4.22 -17.11 16.25
C VAL A 68 -3.93 -17.38 14.77
N LEU A 69 -2.70 -17.81 14.44
CA LEU A 69 -2.30 -18.14 13.09
C LEU A 69 -3.03 -19.38 12.55
N ALA A 70 -3.17 -20.46 13.34
CA ALA A 70 -3.91 -21.65 12.93
C ALA A 70 -5.37 -21.33 12.59
N PHE A 71 -6.06 -20.58 13.46
CA PHE A 71 -7.42 -20.10 13.20
C PHE A 71 -7.48 -19.24 11.92
N THR A 72 -6.56 -18.28 11.80
CA THR A 72 -6.47 -17.36 10.67
C THR A 72 -6.25 -18.12 9.35
N VAL A 73 -5.36 -19.11 9.33
CA VAL A 73 -5.08 -19.92 8.15
C VAL A 73 -6.29 -20.76 7.78
N ALA A 74 -6.91 -21.46 8.73
CA ALA A 74 -8.09 -22.30 8.48
C ALA A 74 -9.27 -21.47 7.93
N PHE A 75 -9.56 -20.30 8.52
CA PHE A 75 -10.64 -19.44 8.07
C PHE A 75 -10.34 -18.78 6.73
N ASN A 76 -9.10 -18.38 6.45
CA ASN A 76 -8.74 -17.84 5.14
C ASN A 76 -8.79 -18.91 4.04
N PHE A 77 -8.43 -20.17 4.32
CA PHE A 77 -8.73 -21.29 3.40
C PHE A 77 -10.23 -21.50 3.23
N HIS A 78 -11.04 -21.35 4.29
CA HIS A 78 -12.50 -21.38 4.17
C HIS A 78 -13.03 -20.29 3.22
N ILE A 79 -12.46 -19.06 3.26
CA ILE A 79 -12.76 -18.00 2.28
C ILE A 79 -12.44 -18.47 0.86
N ILE A 80 -11.19 -18.87 0.60
CA ILE A 80 -10.72 -19.25 -0.74
C ILE A 80 -11.61 -20.33 -1.36
N LEU A 81 -11.96 -21.36 -0.57
CA LEU A 81 -12.70 -22.51 -1.06
C LEU A 81 -14.21 -22.22 -1.26
N HIS A 82 -14.84 -21.51 -0.31
CA HIS A 82 -16.30 -21.45 -0.22
C HIS A 82 -16.92 -20.07 -0.48
N VAL A 83 -16.15 -18.98 -0.45
CA VAL A 83 -16.71 -17.62 -0.61
C VAL A 83 -16.57 -17.14 -2.06
N SER A 84 -17.61 -16.48 -2.57
CA SER A 84 -17.63 -15.88 -3.90
C SER A 84 -18.56 -14.67 -3.95
N SER A 85 -18.71 -14.04 -5.12
CA SER A 85 -19.60 -12.90 -5.34
C SER A 85 -20.26 -12.94 -6.72
N HIS A 86 -21.38 -12.22 -6.83
CA HIS A 86 -22.02 -11.84 -8.08
C HIS A 86 -21.25 -10.75 -8.87
N ASN A 87 -20.36 -10.02 -8.20
CA ASN A 87 -19.41 -9.10 -8.82
C ASN A 87 -18.09 -9.85 -9.10
N PHE A 88 -17.67 -9.93 -10.36
CA PHE A 88 -16.51 -10.73 -10.80
C PHE A 88 -15.20 -10.30 -10.13
N ALA A 89 -14.99 -9.01 -9.90
CA ALA A 89 -13.80 -8.52 -9.20
C ALA A 89 -13.87 -8.76 -7.69
N SER A 90 -15.06 -8.68 -7.06
CA SER A 90 -15.25 -9.10 -5.66
C SER A 90 -15.06 -10.61 -5.50
N ALA A 91 -15.50 -11.42 -6.47
CA ALA A 91 -15.37 -12.87 -6.47
C ALA A 91 -13.91 -13.30 -6.57
N TYR A 92 -13.14 -12.70 -7.48
CA TYR A 92 -11.68 -12.88 -7.54
C TYR A 92 -10.98 -12.30 -6.29
N GLY A 93 -11.47 -11.14 -5.82
CA GLY A 93 -10.97 -10.43 -4.64
C GLY A 93 -11.10 -11.23 -3.34
N ALA A 94 -12.15 -12.04 -3.17
CA ALA A 94 -12.32 -12.89 -1.99
C ALA A 94 -11.15 -13.85 -1.80
N GLY A 95 -10.73 -14.55 -2.86
CA GLY A 95 -9.58 -15.46 -2.84
C GLY A 95 -8.24 -14.73 -2.68
N LEU A 96 -8.09 -13.55 -3.30
CA LEU A 96 -6.93 -12.67 -3.05
C LEU A 96 -6.84 -12.27 -1.57
N ILE A 97 -7.96 -11.91 -0.94
CA ILE A 97 -8.02 -11.51 0.48
C ILE A 97 -7.71 -12.71 1.38
N GLY A 98 -8.22 -13.90 1.07
CA GLY A 98 -7.88 -15.12 1.81
C GLY A 98 -6.38 -15.42 1.78
N ALA A 99 -5.79 -15.49 0.58
CA ALA A 99 -4.37 -15.82 0.43
C ALA A 99 -3.44 -14.70 0.94
N TRP A 100 -3.78 -13.43 0.74
CA TRP A 100 -3.05 -12.32 1.35
C TRP A 100 -3.19 -12.31 2.88
N GLY A 101 -4.37 -12.62 3.40
CA GLY A 101 -4.61 -12.78 4.84
C GLY A 101 -3.67 -13.81 5.47
N ILE A 102 -3.44 -14.93 4.80
CA ILE A 102 -2.43 -15.93 5.21
C ILE A 102 -1.01 -15.32 5.17
N VAL A 103 -0.55 -14.85 4.01
CA VAL A 103 0.81 -14.32 3.81
C VAL A 103 1.13 -13.18 4.80
N TRP A 104 0.19 -12.26 4.99
CA TRP A 104 0.36 -11.09 5.83
C TRP A 104 0.38 -11.43 7.32
N ASN A 105 -0.45 -12.37 7.78
CA ASN A 105 -0.40 -12.83 9.16
C ASN A 105 0.89 -13.62 9.45
N PHE A 106 1.40 -14.43 8.51
CA PHE A 106 2.75 -15.00 8.66
C PHE A 106 3.83 -13.91 8.74
N ALA A 107 3.74 -12.86 7.92
CA ALA A 107 4.67 -11.74 7.98
C ALA A 107 4.66 -10.99 9.33
N LEU A 108 3.49 -10.67 9.86
CA LEU A 108 3.35 -9.92 11.12
C LEU A 108 3.58 -10.76 12.37
N LEU A 109 3.18 -12.04 12.38
CA LEU A 109 3.18 -12.88 13.59
C LEU A 109 4.38 -13.83 13.68
N VAL A 110 4.93 -14.29 12.55
CA VAL A 110 6.01 -15.30 12.51
C VAL A 110 7.33 -14.69 12.08
N TRP A 111 7.36 -14.07 10.89
CA TRP A 111 8.58 -13.61 10.25
C TRP A 111 9.10 -12.27 10.76
N THR A 112 8.29 -11.50 11.49
CA THR A 112 8.71 -10.25 12.13
C THR A 112 8.31 -10.22 13.62
N LYS A 113 8.79 -9.22 14.36
CA LYS A 113 8.43 -9.00 15.77
C LYS A 113 7.95 -7.56 15.98
N PRO A 114 6.74 -7.19 15.52
CA PRO A 114 6.25 -5.81 15.52
C PRO A 114 6.50 -5.07 16.83
N GLN A 115 6.08 -5.62 17.96
CA GLN A 115 6.17 -4.92 19.25
C GLN A 115 7.60 -4.68 19.75
N TRP A 116 8.61 -5.40 19.24
CA TRP A 116 10.02 -5.27 19.63
C TRP A 116 10.83 -4.40 18.68
N GLU A 117 10.53 -4.49 17.38
CA GLU A 117 11.40 -4.01 16.30
C GLU A 117 10.79 -2.85 15.50
N ALA A 118 9.46 -2.73 15.45
CA ALA A 118 8.77 -1.74 14.62
C ALA A 118 8.61 -0.41 15.34
N LYS A 119 8.94 0.68 14.64
CA LYS A 119 8.73 2.06 15.06
C LYS A 119 8.05 2.83 13.93
N ARG A 120 7.06 3.66 14.26
CA ARG A 120 6.39 4.55 13.31
C ARG A 120 6.72 6.01 13.61
N VAL A 121 6.73 6.86 12.59
CA VAL A 121 6.78 8.31 12.77
C VAL A 121 5.38 8.75 13.21
N GLU A 122 5.29 9.34 14.39
CA GLU A 122 4.06 9.85 14.98
C GLU A 122 4.22 11.32 15.36
N ILE A 123 3.10 12.04 15.46
CA ILE A 123 3.08 13.45 15.88
C ILE A 123 2.59 13.64 17.31
N ARG A 124 3.18 14.62 18.00
CA ARG A 124 2.63 15.20 19.23
C ARG A 124 2.57 16.73 19.10
N ARG A 125 1.53 17.35 19.65
CA ARG A 125 1.43 18.82 19.69
C ARG A 125 2.49 19.36 20.64
N LYS A 126 3.25 20.38 20.24
CA LYS A 126 4.20 21.04 21.15
C LYS A 126 3.42 21.68 22.30
N LYS A 127 3.88 21.48 23.54
CA LYS A 127 3.39 22.27 24.68
C LYS A 127 3.89 23.70 24.48
N ARG A 128 2.97 24.67 24.28
CA ARG A 128 3.34 26.08 24.38
C ARG A 128 3.86 26.35 25.80
N PRO A 129 4.95 27.12 25.97
CA PRO A 129 5.37 27.55 27.30
C PRO A 129 4.23 28.32 27.99
N GLN A 130 3.79 27.85 29.15
CA GLN A 130 2.95 28.64 30.05
C GLN A 130 3.86 29.72 30.65
N GLY A 131 3.75 30.95 30.16
CA GLY A 131 4.65 32.04 30.54
C GLY A 131 4.70 33.25 29.59
N ALA A 132 4.16 33.13 28.37
CA ALA A 132 4.04 34.25 27.43
C ALA A 132 2.57 34.70 27.29
N GLN A 133 1.96 35.15 28.39
CA GLN A 133 0.80 36.04 28.29
C GLN A 133 1.31 37.45 27.99
N SER A 134 0.96 37.90 26.79
CA SER A 134 1.13 39.22 26.19
C SER A 134 1.11 40.40 27.17
N THR A 135 2.29 40.95 27.51
CA THR A 135 2.46 42.34 27.96
C THR A 135 2.42 43.31 26.77
N GLN A 136 1.45 43.14 25.87
CA GLN A 136 1.31 43.95 24.65
C GLN A 136 -0.15 44.07 24.21
N ASP A 137 -1.02 44.46 25.14
CA ASP A 137 -2.38 44.95 24.86
C ASP A 137 -2.79 45.96 25.93
N ASN A 138 -2.21 47.16 25.92
CA ASN A 138 -2.67 48.25 26.78
C ASN A 138 -2.43 49.67 26.23
N ARG A 139 -2.41 49.81 24.89
CA ARG A 139 -2.49 51.11 24.19
C ARG A 139 -3.29 50.98 22.91
N LEU A 140 -4.61 51.16 23.03
CA LEU A 140 -5.55 51.81 22.09
C LEU A 140 -6.99 51.47 22.53
N ARG A 141 -7.46 52.15 23.58
CA ARG A 141 -8.89 52.17 23.94
C ARG A 141 -9.52 53.44 23.33
N GLY A 142 -10.36 53.25 22.32
CA GLY A 142 -11.28 54.25 21.76
C GLY A 142 -12.69 53.64 21.69
N PRO A 143 -13.78 54.36 21.99
CA PRO A 143 -15.07 53.72 22.30
C PRO A 143 -16.11 53.77 21.16
N SER A 144 -16.75 52.63 20.85
CA SER A 144 -18.18 52.56 20.49
C SER A 144 -18.71 51.11 20.29
N SER A 145 -19.49 50.68 21.29
CA SER A 145 -20.74 49.89 21.35
C SER A 145 -21.50 49.43 20.06
N PRO A 146 -22.62 48.66 20.15
CA PRO A 146 -22.74 47.28 20.65
C PRO A 146 -23.76 46.38 19.87
N PHE A 147 -23.59 45.05 19.83
CA PHE A 147 -24.65 44.04 19.58
C PHE A 147 -24.07 42.68 20.05
N SER A 148 -24.47 42.10 21.19
CA SER A 148 -25.69 41.32 21.49
C SER A 148 -25.86 40.08 20.56
N SER A 149 -26.19 38.86 21.04
CA SER A 149 -26.52 38.41 22.40
C SER A 149 -26.22 36.89 22.60
N GLN A 150 -26.14 36.47 23.87
CA GLN A 150 -26.66 35.22 24.49
C GLN A 150 -26.61 33.87 23.71
N ASN A 151 -26.22 32.75 24.31
CA ASN A 151 -26.71 32.29 25.63
C ASN A 151 -25.75 31.36 26.38
N ASP A 152 -25.97 31.29 27.69
CA ASP A 152 -25.24 30.46 28.67
C ASP A 152 -25.57 28.96 28.58
N HIS A 153 -24.69 28.14 29.17
CA HIS A 153 -25.11 27.26 30.27
C HIS A 153 -23.95 26.97 31.22
N THR A 154 -24.11 27.39 32.46
CA THR A 154 -23.19 27.20 33.59
C THR A 154 -23.37 25.84 34.26
N ALA A 155 -22.26 25.27 34.75
CA ALA A 155 -22.27 24.29 35.84
C ALA A 155 -21.06 24.59 36.74
N GLN A 156 -21.31 25.28 37.86
CA GLN A 156 -20.29 25.55 38.89
C GLN A 156 -20.09 24.32 39.78
N SER A 157 -18.85 24.11 40.22
CA SER A 157 -18.55 23.43 41.48
C SER A 157 -17.33 24.11 42.10
N ASN A 158 -17.57 24.86 43.18
CA ASN A 158 -16.51 25.41 44.04
C ASN A 158 -16.08 24.36 45.07
N GLY A 159 -14.80 24.37 45.44
CA GLY A 159 -14.25 23.47 46.46
C GLY A 159 -12.88 23.95 46.94
N ASN A 160 -12.88 25.00 47.74
CA ASN A 160 -11.68 25.68 48.23
C ASN A 160 -11.07 24.95 49.44
N SER A 161 -9.73 24.82 49.54
CA SER A 161 -8.95 25.15 50.76
C SER A 161 -7.47 24.68 50.71
N ASN A 162 -6.58 25.61 51.06
CA ASN A 162 -5.43 25.55 51.99
C ASN A 162 -4.76 24.19 52.35
N ALA A 163 -3.45 24.11 52.66
CA ALA A 163 -2.31 25.04 52.52
C ALA A 163 -0.99 24.31 52.90
N GLN A 164 0.14 25.03 52.83
CA GLN A 164 1.43 24.77 53.52
C GLN A 164 2.30 23.54 53.13
N GLY A 165 3.45 23.86 52.52
CA GLY A 165 4.74 23.78 53.24
C GLY A 165 5.49 22.44 53.28
N GLY A 166 6.71 22.40 52.72
CA GLY A 166 7.64 21.27 52.95
C GLY A 166 8.78 21.17 51.94
N SER A 167 9.87 21.92 52.15
CA SER A 167 11.14 21.68 51.44
C SER A 167 11.94 20.58 52.15
N ARG A 168 12.53 19.63 51.40
CA ARG A 168 13.80 18.93 51.74
C ARG A 168 14.36 18.11 50.57
N ASN A 169 15.69 17.99 50.56
CA ASN A 169 16.52 17.36 49.52
C ASN A 169 16.89 15.89 49.84
N ALA A 170 17.45 15.21 48.82
CA ALA A 170 18.24 13.96 48.88
C ALA A 170 17.42 12.68 49.18
N THR A 171 17.78 11.45 48.76
CA THR A 171 18.89 10.82 47.99
C THR A 171 18.24 9.85 46.96
N GLY A 172 18.87 9.20 45.97
CA GLY A 172 20.27 8.81 45.75
C GLY A 172 20.51 7.33 46.07
N LEU A 173 20.20 6.40 45.13
CA LEU A 173 20.53 4.97 45.22
C LEU A 173 20.48 4.27 43.84
N GLU A 174 21.61 3.71 43.40
CA GLU A 174 21.72 2.78 42.26
C GLU A 174 21.66 1.33 42.74
N LEU A 175 21.30 0.38 41.86
CA LEU A 175 21.93 -0.96 41.82
C LEU A 175 21.63 -1.75 40.52
N ASN A 176 22.66 -2.47 40.10
CA ASN A 176 22.82 -3.42 38.98
C ASN A 176 21.65 -4.41 38.74
N GLY A 177 21.49 -5.10 37.60
CA GLY A 177 22.28 -5.18 36.35
C GLY A 177 22.21 -6.61 35.74
N TYR A 178 22.20 -6.77 34.42
CA TYR A 178 22.32 -8.10 33.77
C TYR A 178 22.84 -8.01 32.31
N LYS A 179 23.70 -8.95 31.90
CA LYS A 179 24.24 -9.10 30.52
C LYS A 179 23.87 -10.47 29.94
N PRO A 180 23.80 -10.58 28.60
CA PRO A 180 24.50 -11.69 27.93
C PRO A 180 25.46 -11.23 26.81
N SER A 181 26.42 -12.09 26.48
CA SER A 181 27.37 -12.03 25.33
C SER A 181 26.63 -11.99 23.97
N GLY A 182 27.17 -11.49 22.84
CA GLY A 182 28.56 -11.47 22.32
C GLY A 182 28.73 -12.62 21.30
N ASN A 183 29.18 -12.49 20.05
CA ASN A 183 29.70 -11.38 19.21
C ASN A 183 29.06 -11.47 17.80
N GLY A 184 29.32 -10.65 16.76
CA GLY A 184 30.22 -9.52 16.45
C GLY A 184 29.67 -8.79 15.18
N SER A 185 30.36 -7.93 14.43
CA SER A 185 31.75 -7.43 14.44
C SER A 185 31.78 -5.90 14.25
N ALA A 186 32.87 -5.26 14.68
CA ALA A 186 33.00 -3.82 14.83
C ALA A 186 32.96 -3.00 13.53
N HIS A 187 32.26 -1.86 13.58
CA HIS A 187 32.78 -0.60 13.04
C HIS A 187 32.73 0.45 14.16
N ASN A 188 33.88 0.98 14.53
CA ASN A 188 34.07 1.77 15.74
C ASN A 188 33.75 3.24 15.48
N ARG A 189 32.64 3.75 16.03
CA ARG A 189 32.35 5.19 16.09
C ARG A 189 31.77 5.50 17.47
N LYS A 190 32.63 5.95 18.40
CA LYS A 190 32.25 6.31 19.77
C LYS A 190 31.18 7.41 19.74
N GLY A 191 29.99 7.12 20.24
CA GLY A 191 29.05 8.15 20.66
C GLY A 191 29.51 8.71 22.00
N GLY A 192 30.07 9.92 21.99
CA GLY A 192 30.29 10.69 23.21
C GLY A 192 29.04 11.49 23.53
N ASN A 193 28.40 11.22 24.68
CA ASN A 193 27.41 12.13 25.26
C ASN A 193 28.15 13.36 25.81
N ASN A 194 28.42 14.33 24.95
CA ASN A 194 28.99 15.62 25.35
C ASN A 194 27.87 16.60 25.72
N THR A 195 27.33 16.47 26.93
CA THR A 195 26.69 17.61 27.63
C THR A 195 27.79 18.57 28.07
N VAL A 196 28.16 19.51 27.19
CA VAL A 196 29.09 20.60 27.51
C VAL A 196 28.32 21.70 28.24
N ASN A 197 28.51 21.80 29.54
CA ASN A 197 28.15 23.01 30.30
C ASN A 197 29.25 24.05 30.10
N SER A 198 29.19 24.84 29.03
CA SER A 198 29.96 26.06 28.90
C SER A 198 29.18 27.25 29.47
N ARG A 199 29.74 27.92 30.49
CA ARG A 199 29.34 29.30 30.80
C ARG A 199 29.78 30.18 29.64
N THR A 200 28.83 30.76 28.90
CA THR A 200 29.10 31.73 27.85
C THR A 200 28.76 33.15 28.31
N THR A 201 29.72 34.05 28.12
CA THR A 201 29.49 35.50 27.98
C THR A 201 28.57 35.76 26.77
N PRO A 202 27.79 36.85 26.75
CA PRO A 202 26.82 37.08 25.68
C PRO A 202 27.50 37.62 24.41
N GLY A 203 27.67 36.75 23.41
CA GLY A 203 28.16 37.13 22.08
C GLY A 203 28.38 35.93 21.16
N HIS A 204 27.56 35.82 20.11
CA HIS A 204 27.55 34.81 19.04
C HIS A 204 27.40 33.33 19.46
N THR A 205 26.34 32.70 18.96
CA THR A 205 26.10 31.25 19.09
C THR A 205 26.48 30.58 17.78
N GLU A 206 27.78 30.37 17.53
CA GLU A 206 28.26 29.77 16.28
C GLU A 206 27.67 28.36 16.06
N LEU A 207 27.19 28.12 14.84
CA LEU A 207 26.69 26.82 14.42
C LEU A 207 27.87 25.95 13.98
N SER A 208 27.99 24.72 14.49
CA SER A 208 29.10 23.86 14.06
C SER A 208 29.04 23.59 12.55
N GLU A 209 30.19 23.55 11.88
CA GLU A 209 30.28 23.33 10.42
C GLU A 209 29.58 22.02 9.98
N GLU A 210 29.54 21.00 10.83
CA GLU A 210 28.76 19.78 10.58
C GLU A 210 27.24 20.04 10.56
N LEU A 211 26.72 20.83 11.51
CA LEU A 211 25.31 21.24 11.55
C LEU A 211 24.96 22.18 10.40
N ARG A 212 25.86 23.10 10.05
CA ARG A 212 25.71 24.05 8.94
C ARG A 212 25.64 23.33 7.59
N LYS A 213 26.54 22.37 7.38
CA LYS A 213 26.50 21.46 6.22
C LYS A 213 25.21 20.65 6.18
N LEU A 214 24.81 20.02 7.28
CA LEU A 214 23.56 19.26 7.36
C LEU A 214 22.34 20.13 7.02
N LEU A 215 22.29 21.36 7.55
CA LEU A 215 21.24 22.33 7.26
C LEU A 215 21.17 22.67 5.76
N PHE A 216 22.31 23.00 5.15
CA PHE A 216 22.39 23.43 3.75
C PHE A 216 22.25 22.29 2.72
N GLU A 217 22.42 21.03 3.13
CA GLU A 217 22.08 19.84 2.35
C GLU A 217 20.59 19.51 2.48
N THR A 218 20.03 19.62 3.69
CA THR A 218 18.64 19.23 3.99
C THR A 218 17.63 20.28 3.53
N VAL A 219 17.93 21.57 3.73
CA VAL A 219 17.07 22.71 3.39
C VAL A 219 17.90 23.78 2.66
N PRO A 220 18.14 23.64 1.34
CA PRO A 220 19.02 24.53 0.57
C PRO A 220 18.65 26.02 0.61
N SER A 221 17.39 26.37 0.92
CA SER A 221 16.97 27.77 1.08
C SER A 221 17.63 28.50 2.26
N PHE A 222 18.27 27.78 3.19
CA PHE A 222 19.07 28.41 4.26
C PHE A 222 20.41 28.96 3.77
N ARG A 223 20.90 28.56 2.58
CA ARG A 223 22.15 29.08 2.00
C ARG A 223 22.12 30.58 1.65
N LYS A 224 20.95 31.22 1.72
CA LYS A 224 20.78 32.66 1.47
C LYS A 224 21.20 33.53 2.68
N TYR A 225 21.23 32.96 3.88
CA TYR A 225 21.58 33.66 5.11
C TYR A 225 23.11 33.67 5.25
N GLN A 226 23.68 34.83 5.57
CA GLN A 226 25.13 35.03 5.50
C GLN A 226 25.85 34.75 6.84
N ASN A 227 25.16 35.00 7.95
CA ASN A 227 25.64 34.79 9.31
C ASN A 227 24.78 33.77 10.07
N ASP A 228 25.32 33.24 11.16
CA ASP A 228 24.63 32.20 11.95
C ASP A 228 23.48 32.77 12.78
N ASP A 229 23.51 34.04 13.15
CA ASP A 229 22.43 34.70 13.91
C ASP A 229 21.13 34.80 13.07
N GLU A 230 21.23 35.10 11.77
CA GLU A 230 20.12 35.00 10.79
C GLU A 230 19.59 33.57 10.65
N ILE A 231 20.49 32.59 10.55
CA ILE A 231 20.14 31.17 10.45
C ILE A 231 19.37 30.73 11.69
N LEU A 232 19.85 31.10 12.88
CA LEU A 232 19.22 30.78 14.16
C LEU A 232 17.87 31.50 14.33
N ALA A 233 17.75 32.75 13.90
CA ALA A 233 16.50 33.49 13.91
C ALA A 233 15.43 32.81 13.02
N GLU A 234 15.77 32.38 11.81
CA GLU A 234 14.82 31.66 10.94
C GLU A 234 14.55 30.23 11.46
N LEU A 235 15.55 29.51 12.00
CA LEU A 235 15.33 28.20 12.63
C LEU A 235 14.36 28.29 13.82
N LYS A 236 14.53 29.30 14.67
CA LYS A 236 13.64 29.60 15.79
C LYS A 236 12.23 29.89 15.30
N LYS A 237 12.08 30.78 14.32
CA LYS A 237 10.80 31.13 13.69
C LYS A 237 10.10 29.92 13.04
N LEU A 238 10.82 29.04 12.35
CA LEU A 238 10.27 27.78 11.84
C LEU A 238 9.83 26.87 13.00
N GLY A 239 10.65 26.77 14.04
CA GLY A 239 10.36 25.98 15.23
C GLY A 239 9.11 26.46 16.00
N GLU A 240 8.93 27.77 16.13
CA GLU A 240 7.77 28.40 16.76
C GLU A 240 6.48 28.24 15.94
N ASN A 241 6.57 28.39 14.61
CA ASN A 241 5.44 28.17 13.70
C ASN A 241 5.03 26.69 13.59
N GLN A 242 5.92 25.75 13.92
CA GLN A 242 5.66 24.32 13.81
C GLN A 242 4.88 23.79 15.03
N GLU A 243 3.56 23.61 14.86
CA GLU A 243 2.65 23.10 15.89
C GLU A 243 2.97 21.68 16.41
N PHE A 244 3.53 20.81 15.55
CA PHE A 244 3.76 19.40 15.85
C PHE A 244 5.23 19.02 15.87
N GLU A 245 5.59 18.16 16.82
CA GLU A 245 6.88 17.47 16.89
C GLU A 245 6.70 16.02 16.40
N TYR A 246 7.64 15.56 15.57
CA TYR A 246 7.68 14.23 14.99
C TYR A 246 8.66 13.36 15.77
N TYR A 247 8.25 12.15 16.15
CA TYR A 247 9.10 11.23 16.91
C TYR A 247 8.88 9.77 16.48
N TRP A 248 9.87 8.92 16.74
CA TRP A 248 9.74 7.48 16.57
C TRP A 248 8.94 6.89 17.72
N GLN A 249 7.71 6.48 17.45
CA GLN A 249 6.86 5.78 18.40
C GLN A 249 7.08 4.27 18.27
N GLU A 250 7.66 3.67 19.31
CA GLU A 250 7.68 2.23 19.51
C GLU A 250 6.28 1.70 19.88
N TYR A 251 6.15 0.39 20.12
CA TYR A 251 4.92 -0.17 20.66
C TYR A 251 4.55 0.46 22.02
N PRO A 252 3.39 1.12 22.15
CA PRO A 252 3.06 1.91 23.33
C PRO A 252 2.45 1.02 24.42
N ALA A 253 3.27 0.15 25.02
CA ALA A 253 2.85 -0.91 25.93
C ALA A 253 1.97 -0.39 27.08
N ASP A 254 2.37 0.71 27.72
CA ASP A 254 1.75 1.26 28.93
C ASP A 254 0.68 2.33 28.64
N ALA A 255 0.36 2.58 27.36
CA ALA A 255 -0.65 3.55 26.97
C ALA A 255 -2.08 3.01 27.10
N SER A 256 -3.08 3.83 26.76
CA SER A 256 -4.48 3.39 26.69
C SER A 256 -4.70 2.31 25.63
N LEU A 257 -5.78 1.53 25.79
CA LEU A 257 -6.18 0.51 24.81
C LEU A 257 -6.32 1.09 23.40
N TRP A 258 -6.91 2.28 23.28
CA TRP A 258 -7.07 2.99 22.01
C TRP A 258 -5.74 3.33 21.33
N THR A 259 -4.72 3.75 22.09
CA THR A 259 -3.39 4.04 21.55
C THR A 259 -2.70 2.76 21.02
N ARG A 260 -2.86 1.63 21.72
CA ARG A 260 -2.36 0.33 21.23
C ARG A 260 -3.16 -0.19 20.03
N LEU A 261 -4.47 0.06 20.00
CA LEU A 261 -5.36 -0.32 18.89
C LEU A 261 -5.02 0.45 17.61
N ASP A 262 -4.82 1.77 17.69
CA ASP A 262 -4.35 2.59 16.56
C ASP A 262 -2.96 2.16 16.08
N TRP A 263 -2.07 1.76 17.00
CA TRP A 263 -0.75 1.18 16.66
C TRP A 263 -0.87 -0.14 15.91
N ALA A 264 -1.70 -1.06 16.39
CA ALA A 264 -1.94 -2.35 15.77
C ALA A 264 -2.68 -2.22 14.42
N PHE A 265 -3.66 -1.31 14.33
CA PHE A 265 -4.41 -1.02 13.11
C PHE A 265 -3.49 -0.52 12.00
N ASP A 266 -2.56 0.39 12.32
CA ASP A 266 -1.60 0.91 11.36
C ASP A 266 -0.72 -0.18 10.76
N ILE A 267 0.00 -0.92 11.60
CA ILE A 267 0.95 -1.92 11.10
C ILE A 267 0.25 -3.07 10.35
N ALA A 268 -1.00 -3.37 10.70
CA ALA A 268 -1.84 -4.32 9.98
C ALA A 268 -2.29 -3.81 8.60
N ASN A 269 -2.39 -2.49 8.36
CA ASN A 269 -2.85 -1.91 7.10
C ASN A 269 -1.72 -1.29 6.24
N SER A 270 -0.55 -1.05 6.82
CA SER A 270 0.61 -0.45 6.15
C SER A 270 1.40 -1.47 5.31
N PHE A 271 0.82 -2.00 4.22
CA PHE A 271 1.46 -3.00 3.33
C PHE A 271 2.86 -2.63 2.82
N ARG A 272 3.08 -1.33 2.56
CA ARG A 272 4.37 -0.79 2.11
C ARG A 272 5.25 -0.30 3.26
N MET A 273 4.76 -0.41 4.51
CA MET A 273 5.35 0.11 5.74
C MET A 273 5.65 1.62 5.67
N THR A 274 4.74 2.40 5.05
CA THR A 274 4.86 3.85 4.86
C THR A 274 4.75 4.62 6.18
N GLY A 275 5.81 5.30 6.58
CA GLY A 275 5.92 5.96 7.89
C GLY A 275 6.53 5.08 8.98
N TRP A 276 6.96 3.86 8.65
CA TRP A 276 7.62 2.94 9.57
C TRP A 276 9.11 2.82 9.25
N ASN A 277 9.91 2.46 10.26
CA ASN A 277 11.32 2.06 10.08
C ASN A 277 11.50 0.81 9.18
N TRP A 278 10.39 0.16 8.81
CA TRP A 278 10.31 -1.00 7.93
C TRP A 278 9.90 -0.68 6.48
N ALA A 279 9.75 0.60 6.13
CA ALA A 279 9.38 1.07 4.80
C ALA A 279 10.18 0.37 3.68
N ILE A 280 9.50 -0.03 2.60
CA ILE A 280 10.17 -0.75 1.51
C ILE A 280 11.22 0.16 0.80
N PRO A 281 12.46 -0.30 0.55
CA PRO A 281 13.56 0.59 0.10
C PRO A 281 13.42 1.25 -1.28
N CYS A 282 12.35 0.96 -2.03
CA CYS A 282 12.05 1.65 -3.29
C CYS A 282 11.28 2.96 -3.09
N LEU A 283 10.80 3.26 -1.88
CA LEU A 283 10.11 4.50 -1.54
C LEU A 283 11.07 5.66 -1.21
N PRO A 284 10.58 6.92 -1.25
CA PRO A 284 11.19 8.02 -0.52
C PRO A 284 11.39 7.65 0.97
N PRO A 285 12.46 8.12 1.64
CA PRO A 285 12.75 7.78 3.02
C PRO A 285 11.65 8.25 4.00
N TYR A 286 11.54 7.56 5.13
CA TYR A 286 10.56 7.80 6.18
C TYR A 286 11.22 8.14 7.53
N ASP A 287 12.39 8.80 7.46
CA ASP A 287 13.12 9.27 8.62
C ASP A 287 12.42 10.45 9.31
N LEU A 288 12.79 10.72 10.57
CA LEU A 288 12.36 11.93 11.27
C LEU A 288 12.99 13.17 10.61
N PRO A 289 12.28 14.31 10.58
CA PRO A 289 12.91 15.59 10.29
C PRO A 289 14.07 15.85 11.28
N PRO A 290 15.24 16.30 10.81
CA PRO A 290 16.37 16.52 11.69
C PRO A 290 16.12 17.70 12.63
N THR A 291 16.80 17.68 13.76
CA THR A 291 16.76 18.72 14.79
C THR A 291 18.10 19.44 14.81
N ILE A 292 18.07 20.77 14.69
CA ILE A 292 19.26 21.63 14.63
C ILE A 292 19.11 22.70 15.71
N ASN A 293 20.09 22.79 16.60
CA ASN A 293 20.07 23.64 17.80
C ASN A 293 18.74 23.58 18.59
N GLY A 294 18.22 22.37 18.84
CA GLY A 294 16.93 22.14 19.51
C GLY A 294 15.67 22.35 18.66
N TYR A 295 15.78 22.97 17.48
CA TYR A 295 14.65 23.19 16.58
C TYR A 295 14.51 22.05 15.57
N GLN A 296 13.42 21.28 15.67
CA GLN A 296 13.08 20.27 14.67
C GLN A 296 12.55 20.93 13.40
N LEU A 297 13.12 20.55 12.25
CA LEU A 297 12.70 21.02 10.93
C LEU A 297 11.33 20.46 10.50
N PRO A 298 10.65 21.09 9.52
CA PRO A 298 9.40 20.56 8.94
C PRO A 298 9.62 19.30 8.09
N LEU A 299 8.55 18.52 7.85
CA LEU A 299 8.59 17.30 6.99
C LEU A 299 9.14 17.53 5.56
N SER A 300 9.13 18.75 5.05
CA SER A 300 9.74 19.10 3.76
C SER A 300 11.25 18.89 3.75
N ALA A 301 11.90 18.96 4.91
CA ALA A 301 13.31 18.65 5.11
C ALA A 301 13.65 17.15 4.92
N VAL A 302 12.67 16.24 4.99
CA VAL A 302 12.91 14.79 4.80
C VAL A 302 13.07 14.46 3.30
N VAL A 303 14.27 14.73 2.79
CA VAL A 303 14.67 14.55 1.39
C VAL A 303 15.34 13.19 1.14
N PRO A 304 15.29 12.63 -0.09
CA PRO A 304 14.62 13.15 -1.28
C PRO A 304 13.13 12.75 -1.35
N HIS A 305 12.27 13.64 -1.89
CA HIS A 305 10.85 13.35 -2.14
C HIS A 305 10.59 12.47 -3.38
N ARG A 306 11.66 12.11 -4.11
CA ARG A 306 11.66 11.15 -5.22
C ARG A 306 12.75 10.10 -4.97
N SER A 307 12.39 8.82 -4.96
CA SER A 307 13.35 7.73 -4.77
C SER A 307 14.19 7.47 -6.03
N LYS A 308 15.26 6.68 -5.89
CA LYS A 308 16.12 6.26 -7.02
C LYS A 308 15.34 5.47 -8.08
N GLN A 309 14.38 4.64 -7.65
CA GLN A 309 13.44 3.89 -8.48
C GLN A 309 12.29 4.76 -9.03
N GLY A 310 12.28 6.07 -8.73
CA GLY A 310 11.35 7.04 -9.28
C GLY A 310 10.00 7.17 -8.56
N TYR A 311 9.82 6.56 -7.40
CA TYR A 311 8.61 6.77 -6.59
C TYR A 311 8.58 8.20 -6.04
N THR A 312 7.45 8.89 -6.19
CA THR A 312 7.30 10.30 -5.79
C THR A 312 6.32 10.49 -4.65
N ARG A 313 6.64 11.40 -3.73
CA ARG A 313 5.77 11.86 -2.64
C ARG A 313 5.38 13.33 -2.85
N ARG A 314 4.15 13.69 -2.45
CA ARG A 314 3.69 15.09 -2.36
C ARG A 314 3.45 15.41 -0.88
N LEU A 315 3.58 16.68 -0.50
CA LEU A 315 3.38 17.12 0.90
C LEU A 315 2.09 17.94 1.04
N SER A 316 1.86 18.92 0.17
CA SER A 316 0.60 19.68 0.14
C SER A 316 -0.55 18.84 -0.37
N ARG A 317 -1.69 18.86 0.36
CA ARG A 317 -2.97 18.24 -0.07
C ARG A 317 -3.44 18.74 -1.44
N LYS A 318 -3.27 20.03 -1.76
CA LYS A 318 -3.63 20.59 -3.09
C LYS A 318 -2.80 19.96 -4.21
N SER A 319 -1.47 19.94 -4.05
CA SER A 319 -0.56 19.33 -5.04
C SER A 319 -0.77 17.81 -5.16
N PHE A 320 -1.05 17.14 -4.04
CA PHE A 320 -1.41 15.72 -4.01
C PHE A 320 -2.69 15.45 -4.80
N PHE A 321 -3.78 16.14 -4.47
CA PHE A 321 -5.08 16.01 -5.16
C PHE A 321 -4.96 16.23 -6.66
N LEU A 322 -4.39 17.36 -7.09
CA LEU A 322 -4.21 17.68 -8.51
C LEU A 322 -3.32 16.65 -9.22
N THR A 323 -2.25 16.16 -8.58
CA THR A 323 -1.42 15.09 -9.15
C THR A 323 -2.24 13.81 -9.31
N ARG A 324 -3.00 13.37 -8.29
CA ARG A 324 -3.80 12.14 -8.39
C ARG A 324 -4.91 12.27 -9.42
N LEU A 325 -5.64 13.38 -9.44
CA LEU A 325 -6.75 13.59 -10.36
C LEU A 325 -6.29 13.58 -11.83
N PHE A 326 -5.35 14.47 -12.19
CA PHE A 326 -4.98 14.69 -13.59
C PHE A 326 -3.94 13.71 -14.14
N ARG A 327 -3.08 13.12 -13.30
CA ARG A 327 -2.03 12.18 -13.74
C ARG A 327 -2.42 10.72 -13.54
N ASP A 328 -3.16 10.40 -12.48
CA ASP A 328 -3.43 9.00 -12.12
C ASP A 328 -4.88 8.57 -12.46
N ILE A 329 -5.89 9.37 -12.07
CA ILE A 329 -7.32 9.03 -12.15
C ILE A 329 -7.92 9.29 -13.53
N ILE A 330 -7.87 10.52 -14.05
CA ILE A 330 -8.50 10.85 -15.35
C ILE A 330 -7.93 9.99 -16.49
N PRO A 331 -6.59 9.85 -16.65
CA PRO A 331 -6.04 8.96 -17.68
C PRO A 331 -6.37 7.48 -17.40
N GLY A 332 -6.29 7.04 -16.14
CA GLY A 332 -6.62 5.67 -15.75
C GLY A 332 -8.07 5.31 -16.07
N TYR A 333 -9.01 6.22 -15.79
CA TYR A 333 -10.43 6.06 -16.10
C TYR A 333 -10.65 5.89 -17.61
N LEU A 334 -10.11 6.80 -18.43
CA LEU A 334 -10.28 6.75 -19.89
C LEU A 334 -9.64 5.50 -20.49
N ILE A 335 -8.46 5.09 -20.03
CA ILE A 335 -7.79 3.88 -20.51
C ILE A 335 -8.56 2.63 -20.10
N VAL A 336 -9.10 2.57 -18.88
CA VAL A 336 -9.90 1.43 -18.41
C VAL A 336 -11.25 1.36 -19.13
N ASP A 337 -11.87 2.51 -19.41
CA ASP A 337 -13.07 2.59 -20.26
C ASP A 337 -12.81 2.06 -21.67
N PHE A 338 -11.75 2.55 -22.32
CA PHE A 338 -11.28 2.09 -23.63
C PHE A 338 -11.00 0.58 -23.65
N CYS A 339 -10.23 0.08 -22.68
CA CYS A 339 -9.91 -1.34 -22.58
C CYS A 339 -11.19 -2.17 -22.38
N ALA A 340 -12.09 -1.77 -21.48
CA ALA A 340 -13.35 -2.47 -21.26
C ALA A 340 -14.18 -2.60 -22.56
N VAL A 341 -14.38 -1.50 -23.29
CA VAL A 341 -15.13 -1.50 -24.56
C VAL A 341 -14.50 -2.42 -25.62
N HIS A 342 -13.17 -2.37 -25.77
CA HIS A 342 -12.48 -3.24 -26.73
C HIS A 342 -12.44 -4.71 -26.29
N MET A 343 -12.31 -4.98 -24.99
CA MET A 343 -12.20 -6.33 -24.46
C MET A 343 -13.56 -7.04 -24.47
N THR A 344 -14.66 -6.37 -24.11
CA THR A 344 -16.01 -6.98 -24.18
C THR A 344 -16.48 -7.23 -25.62
N ALA A 345 -15.82 -6.64 -26.62
CA ALA A 345 -16.08 -6.90 -28.04
C ALA A 345 -15.35 -8.13 -28.59
N ASP A 346 -14.32 -8.65 -27.90
CA ASP A 346 -13.58 -9.84 -28.32
C ASP A 346 -14.06 -11.07 -27.50
N PRO A 347 -14.65 -12.09 -28.15
CA PRO A 347 -15.13 -13.30 -27.47
C PRO A 347 -14.09 -13.99 -26.57
N TYR A 348 -12.80 -13.83 -26.83
CA TYR A 348 -11.72 -14.37 -25.98
C TYR A 348 -11.74 -13.84 -24.54
N PHE A 349 -12.08 -12.55 -24.33
CA PHE A 349 -12.13 -11.99 -22.98
C PHE A 349 -13.44 -12.33 -22.25
N VAL A 350 -14.50 -12.63 -23.01
CA VAL A 350 -15.84 -12.98 -22.49
C VAL A 350 -15.96 -14.47 -22.15
N LEU A 351 -15.43 -15.34 -23.02
CA LEU A 351 -15.58 -16.80 -22.98
C LEU A 351 -14.27 -17.54 -22.62
N GLY A 352 -13.13 -16.84 -22.59
CA GLY A 352 -11.81 -17.46 -22.50
C GLY A 352 -11.27 -17.95 -23.85
N PRO A 353 -10.08 -18.58 -23.88
CA PRO A 353 -9.46 -19.07 -25.13
C PRO A 353 -10.28 -20.16 -25.81
N GLU A 354 -11.11 -20.90 -25.07
CA GLU A 354 -12.07 -21.88 -25.58
C GLU A 354 -13.24 -21.25 -26.39
N HIS A 355 -13.33 -19.92 -26.54
CA HIS A 355 -14.38 -19.21 -27.33
C HIS A 355 -14.75 -19.85 -28.67
N HIS A 356 -13.77 -20.39 -29.39
CA HIS A 356 -13.92 -21.00 -30.71
C HIS A 356 -14.75 -22.31 -30.71
N HIS A 357 -15.00 -22.92 -29.54
CA HIS A 357 -15.92 -24.06 -29.40
C HIS A 357 -17.40 -23.63 -29.32
N HIS A 358 -17.70 -22.34 -29.15
CA HIS A 358 -19.06 -21.84 -29.06
C HIS A 358 -19.61 -21.52 -30.45
N ALA A 359 -20.43 -22.43 -30.99
CA ALA A 359 -21.13 -22.22 -32.24
C ALA A 359 -21.98 -20.92 -32.19
N GLY A 360 -21.90 -20.11 -33.24
CA GLY A 360 -22.66 -18.86 -33.37
C GLY A 360 -21.98 -17.59 -32.85
N VAL A 361 -20.76 -17.65 -32.28
CA VAL A 361 -20.01 -16.47 -31.83
C VAL A 361 -18.74 -16.26 -32.67
N PRO A 362 -18.84 -15.70 -33.90
CA PRO A 362 -17.69 -15.40 -34.74
C PRO A 362 -16.84 -14.26 -34.16
N LEU A 363 -15.56 -14.21 -34.53
CA LEU A 363 -14.73 -13.02 -34.27
C LEU A 363 -15.29 -11.81 -35.06
N PRO A 364 -15.33 -10.61 -34.46
CA PRO A 364 -15.60 -9.38 -35.20
C PRO A 364 -14.71 -9.25 -36.44
N PRO A 365 -15.20 -8.70 -37.58
CA PRO A 365 -14.43 -8.67 -38.83
C PRO A 365 -13.04 -8.03 -38.72
N HIS A 366 -12.88 -7.02 -37.87
CA HIS A 366 -11.61 -6.33 -37.62
C HIS A 366 -10.61 -7.13 -36.76
N LEU A 367 -11.06 -8.18 -36.07
CA LEU A 367 -10.20 -9.14 -35.36
C LEU A 367 -9.95 -10.39 -36.22
N ALA A 368 -10.95 -10.80 -37.01
CA ALA A 368 -10.85 -11.93 -37.94
C ALA A 368 -9.84 -11.67 -39.09
N SER A 369 -9.59 -10.40 -39.44
CA SER A 369 -8.57 -10.01 -40.43
C SER A 369 -7.13 -10.00 -39.88
N LEU A 370 -6.94 -10.15 -38.57
CA LEU A 370 -5.61 -10.16 -37.96
C LEU A 370 -4.97 -11.55 -38.04
N SER A 371 -3.64 -11.60 -38.23
CA SER A 371 -2.91 -12.85 -38.08
C SER A 371 -2.98 -13.36 -36.63
N PRO A 372 -2.87 -14.68 -36.37
CA PRO A 372 -2.92 -15.22 -35.01
C PRO A 372 -1.88 -14.60 -34.06
N VAL A 373 -0.71 -14.24 -34.61
CA VAL A 373 0.36 -13.54 -33.88
C VAL A 373 -0.06 -12.12 -33.50
N ALA A 374 -0.63 -11.35 -34.44
CA ALA A 374 -1.10 -9.99 -34.18
C ALA A 374 -2.27 -9.98 -33.18
N LEU A 375 -3.23 -10.91 -33.32
CA LEU A 375 -4.36 -11.07 -32.40
C LEU A 375 -3.89 -11.44 -30.98
N SER A 376 -2.92 -12.36 -30.85
CA SER A 376 -2.30 -12.71 -29.56
C SER A 376 -1.58 -11.52 -28.93
N ALA A 377 -0.76 -10.78 -29.69
CA ALA A 377 -0.04 -9.61 -29.20
C ALA A 377 -0.99 -8.48 -28.77
N GLN A 378 -2.07 -8.25 -29.53
CA GLN A 378 -3.13 -7.30 -29.18
C GLN A 378 -3.82 -7.70 -27.87
N ARG A 379 -4.22 -8.98 -27.71
CA ARG A 379 -4.86 -9.47 -26.48
C ARG A 379 -3.94 -9.31 -25.27
N ALA A 380 -2.65 -9.64 -25.41
CA ALA A 380 -1.66 -9.42 -24.35
C ALA A 380 -1.49 -7.94 -23.98
N PHE A 381 -1.45 -7.05 -24.98
CA PHE A 381 -1.36 -5.60 -24.77
C PHE A 381 -2.58 -5.03 -24.01
N PHE A 382 -3.80 -5.32 -24.47
CA PHE A 382 -5.02 -4.84 -23.82
C PHE A 382 -5.16 -5.39 -22.39
N SER A 383 -4.83 -6.66 -22.16
CA SER A 383 -4.84 -7.26 -20.83
C SER A 383 -3.90 -6.53 -19.87
N PHE A 384 -2.66 -6.28 -20.31
CA PHE A 384 -1.68 -5.58 -19.50
C PHE A 384 -2.08 -4.13 -19.22
N LEU A 385 -2.57 -3.42 -20.26
CA LEU A 385 -2.99 -2.02 -20.18
C LEU A 385 -4.24 -1.83 -19.29
N GLY A 386 -5.21 -2.75 -19.39
CA GLY A 386 -6.40 -2.79 -18.53
C GLY A 386 -6.03 -3.03 -17.07
N VAL A 387 -5.22 -4.06 -16.78
CA VAL A 387 -4.82 -4.39 -15.40
C VAL A 387 -4.00 -3.27 -14.76
N ILE A 388 -2.99 -2.71 -15.44
CA ILE A 388 -2.16 -1.66 -14.84
C ILE A 388 -2.94 -0.38 -14.57
N SER A 389 -3.86 -0.02 -15.47
CA SER A 389 -4.69 1.18 -15.33
C SER A 389 -5.79 1.01 -14.27
N ALA A 390 -6.41 -0.17 -14.19
CA ALA A 390 -7.38 -0.49 -13.14
C ALA A 390 -6.75 -0.49 -11.74
N LEU A 391 -5.57 -1.09 -11.59
CA LEU A 391 -4.80 -1.04 -10.33
C LEU A 391 -4.43 0.40 -9.98
N GLN A 392 -3.93 1.19 -10.95
CA GLN A 392 -3.61 2.60 -10.73
C GLN A 392 -4.83 3.40 -10.25
N LEU A 393 -6.00 3.19 -10.86
CA LEU A 393 -7.25 3.85 -10.50
C LEU A 393 -7.67 3.51 -9.05
N VAL A 394 -7.69 2.22 -8.69
CA VAL A 394 -8.04 1.76 -7.33
C VAL A 394 -7.08 2.33 -6.27
N PHE A 395 -5.77 2.27 -6.49
CA PHE A 395 -4.80 2.82 -5.53
C PHE A 395 -4.82 4.35 -5.47
N ALA A 396 -5.07 5.04 -6.59
CA ALA A 396 -5.21 6.49 -6.59
C ALA A 396 -6.46 6.93 -5.83
N PHE A 397 -7.62 6.31 -6.09
CA PHE A 397 -8.86 6.56 -5.38
C PHE A 397 -8.73 6.28 -3.88
N GLY A 398 -8.21 5.11 -3.50
CA GLY A 398 -7.95 4.77 -2.09
C GLY A 398 -7.02 5.76 -1.39
N SER A 399 -6.00 6.27 -2.10
CA SER A 399 -5.10 7.30 -1.55
C SER A 399 -5.76 8.67 -1.39
N LEU A 400 -6.73 9.04 -2.25
CA LEU A 400 -7.54 10.24 -2.06
C LEU A 400 -8.53 10.07 -0.90
N ALA A 401 -9.20 8.93 -0.83
CA ALA A 401 -10.11 8.60 0.26
C ALA A 401 -9.41 8.72 1.63
N LEU A 402 -8.22 8.13 1.79
CA LEU A 402 -7.42 8.25 3.01
C LEU A 402 -6.95 9.69 3.34
N ALA A 403 -6.79 10.55 2.33
CA ALA A 403 -6.28 11.92 2.51
C ALA A 403 -7.38 12.97 2.81
N PHE A 404 -8.63 12.67 2.44
CA PHE A 404 -9.74 13.64 2.41
C PHE A 404 -11.04 13.18 3.08
N LEU A 405 -11.31 11.88 3.23
CA LEU A 405 -12.41 11.45 4.12
C LEU A 405 -12.04 11.88 5.55
N PRO A 406 -13.01 12.37 6.35
CA PRO A 406 -12.74 12.79 7.72
C PRO A 406 -12.15 11.61 8.48
N PRO A 407 -10.89 11.69 8.93
CA PRO A 407 -10.27 10.57 9.62
C PRO A 407 -11.04 10.31 10.90
N ILE A 408 -11.34 9.04 11.21
CA ILE A 408 -11.76 8.66 12.56
C ILE A 408 -10.68 9.22 13.50
N PRO A 409 -11.00 10.20 14.39
CA PRO A 409 -9.98 11.06 15.01
C PRO A 409 -8.95 10.30 15.86
N GLN A 410 -9.28 9.06 16.21
CA GLN A 410 -8.50 8.15 17.04
C GLN A 410 -7.61 7.17 16.25
N ILE A 411 -7.85 6.93 14.94
CA ILE A 411 -7.28 5.78 14.19
C ILE A 411 -6.46 6.17 12.93
N LEU A 412 -6.74 7.33 12.32
CA LEU A 412 -6.09 7.72 11.04
C LEU A 412 -5.22 8.99 11.11
N ARG A 413 -5.36 9.81 12.16
CA ARG A 413 -4.53 10.97 12.55
C ARG A 413 -3.54 11.46 11.48
N PHE A 414 -2.23 11.19 11.66
CA PHE A 414 -1.15 11.64 10.77
C PHE A 414 -1.09 10.88 9.44
N ARG A 415 -1.65 9.67 9.34
CA ARG A 415 -1.64 8.83 8.12
C ARG A 415 -2.39 9.45 6.95
N SER A 416 -3.41 10.26 7.25
CA SER A 416 -4.14 11.07 6.26
C SER A 416 -3.27 12.14 5.60
N HIS A 417 -2.07 12.41 6.12
CA HIS A 417 -1.13 13.36 5.53
C HIS A 417 -0.50 12.77 4.25
N PRO A 418 -0.46 13.52 3.13
CA PRO A 418 0.12 13.07 1.85
C PRO A 418 1.55 12.50 1.92
N TRP A 419 2.29 12.79 2.99
CA TRP A 419 3.61 12.20 3.24
C TRP A 419 3.60 10.66 3.36
N HIS A 420 2.49 10.05 3.83
CA HIS A 420 2.33 8.59 3.85
C HIS A 420 1.88 7.99 2.52
N LEU A 421 1.57 8.81 1.50
CA LEU A 421 0.81 8.40 0.31
C LEU A 421 1.63 8.56 -1.00
N PRO A 422 2.76 7.85 -1.16
CA PRO A 422 3.62 7.94 -2.35
C PRO A 422 2.95 7.36 -3.61
N SER A 423 3.54 7.59 -4.78
CA SER A 423 3.03 7.06 -6.05
C SER A 423 2.84 5.54 -6.04
N PHE A 424 1.85 5.07 -6.79
CA PHE A 424 1.54 3.64 -6.94
C PHE A 424 2.68 2.90 -7.67
N SER A 425 3.17 3.48 -8.76
CA SER A 425 4.29 3.00 -9.56
C SER A 425 5.54 3.89 -9.40
N GLY A 426 6.69 3.30 -9.74
CA GLY A 426 7.97 4.00 -9.90
C GLY A 426 8.20 4.42 -11.35
N SER A 427 9.45 4.68 -11.72
CA SER A 427 9.81 4.99 -13.11
C SER A 427 9.97 3.73 -13.95
N PHE A 428 9.38 3.73 -15.15
CA PHE A 428 9.59 2.69 -16.17
C PHE A 428 11.07 2.55 -16.61
N VAL A 429 11.91 3.54 -16.28
CA VAL A 429 13.37 3.47 -16.46
C VAL A 429 13.99 2.25 -15.77
N GLU A 430 13.40 1.75 -14.68
CA GLU A 430 13.82 0.48 -14.05
C GLU A 430 13.71 -0.71 -15.02
N VAL A 431 12.65 -0.79 -15.83
CA VAL A 431 12.48 -1.81 -16.87
C VAL A 431 13.52 -1.65 -17.97
N LEU A 432 13.76 -0.41 -18.42
CA LEU A 432 14.74 -0.10 -19.47
C LEU A 432 16.18 -0.42 -19.03
N ASP A 433 16.58 -0.02 -17.81
CA ASP A 433 17.96 -0.22 -17.35
C ASP A 433 18.22 -1.63 -16.77
N ARG A 434 17.19 -2.41 -16.38
CA ARG A 434 17.36 -3.71 -15.69
C ARG A 434 16.52 -4.88 -16.23
N GLY A 435 15.70 -4.70 -17.26
CA GLY A 435 14.89 -5.77 -17.86
C GLY A 435 13.80 -6.32 -16.92
N LEU A 436 13.49 -7.61 -17.01
CA LEU A 436 12.53 -8.32 -16.14
C LEU A 436 12.88 -8.19 -14.64
N PRO A 437 14.16 -8.30 -14.20
CA PRO A 437 14.53 -7.97 -12.83
C PRO A 437 14.15 -6.54 -12.41
N GLY A 438 14.16 -5.57 -13.32
CA GLY A 438 13.67 -4.20 -13.09
C GLY A 438 12.16 -4.10 -13.03
N PHE A 439 11.47 -4.79 -13.97
CA PHE A 439 10.02 -4.91 -14.00
C PHE A 439 9.49 -5.42 -12.66
N TRP A 440 9.85 -6.64 -12.25
CA TRP A 440 9.35 -7.24 -11.01
C TRP A 440 9.99 -6.65 -9.74
N GLY A 441 11.27 -6.30 -9.81
CA GLY A 441 12.06 -5.89 -8.65
C GLY A 441 12.02 -4.40 -8.32
N GLY A 442 11.50 -3.54 -9.21
CA GLY A 442 11.55 -2.08 -9.03
C GLY A 442 10.33 -1.29 -9.51
N TRP A 443 9.57 -1.79 -10.50
CA TRP A 443 8.49 -1.02 -11.14
C TRP A 443 7.08 -1.57 -10.88
N TRP A 444 6.86 -2.87 -11.13
CA TRP A 444 5.55 -3.53 -11.02
C TRP A 444 5.10 -3.68 -9.57
N HIS A 445 3.84 -3.34 -9.29
CA HIS A 445 3.05 -3.67 -8.10
C HIS A 445 3.80 -3.82 -6.75
N GLN A 446 4.63 -2.84 -6.39
CA GLN A 446 5.47 -2.89 -5.19
C GLN A 446 4.69 -2.81 -3.86
N THR A 447 3.35 -2.76 -3.89
CA THR A 447 2.48 -2.68 -2.71
C THR A 447 2.70 -3.85 -1.75
N PHE A 448 2.72 -5.09 -2.25
CA PHE A 448 2.83 -6.31 -1.44
C PHE A 448 4.28 -6.72 -1.11
N ARG A 449 5.28 -5.93 -1.52
CA ARG A 449 6.70 -6.30 -1.45
C ARG A 449 7.15 -6.64 -0.03
N PHE A 450 6.63 -5.96 1.01
CA PHE A 450 7.03 -6.25 2.39
C PHE A 450 6.65 -7.68 2.81
N GLY A 451 5.39 -8.07 2.58
CA GLY A 451 4.89 -9.41 2.91
C GLY A 451 5.63 -10.50 2.12
N PHE A 452 5.71 -10.37 0.80
CA PHE A 452 6.38 -11.36 -0.05
C PHE A 452 7.89 -11.53 0.26
N ALA A 453 8.57 -10.47 0.70
CA ALA A 453 9.98 -10.54 1.10
C ALA A 453 10.21 -10.95 2.57
N ALA A 454 9.16 -10.98 3.41
CA ALA A 454 9.28 -11.31 4.83
C ALA A 454 9.90 -12.70 5.11
N PRO A 455 9.52 -13.81 4.43
CA PRO A 455 10.12 -15.11 4.72
C PRO A 455 11.61 -15.17 4.35
N SER A 456 12.03 -14.57 3.23
CA SER A 456 13.46 -14.56 2.85
C SER A 456 14.30 -13.73 3.81
N ARG A 457 13.78 -12.57 4.25
CA ARG A 457 14.40 -11.74 5.30
C ARG A 457 14.42 -12.40 6.68
N TRP A 458 13.51 -13.33 6.94
CA TRP A 458 13.54 -14.14 8.16
C TRP A 458 14.63 -15.21 8.05
N LEU A 459 14.70 -15.95 6.93
CA LEU A 459 15.78 -16.92 6.68
C LEU A 459 17.18 -16.29 6.76
N GLU A 460 17.34 -15.08 6.20
CA GLU A 460 18.55 -14.27 6.29
C GLU A 460 18.91 -13.93 7.75
N ARG A 461 17.94 -13.42 8.54
CA ARG A 461 18.14 -13.05 9.95
C ARG A 461 18.35 -14.25 10.89
N GLN A 462 17.92 -15.45 10.52
CA GLN A 462 18.21 -16.69 11.26
C GLN A 462 19.53 -17.35 10.83
N GLY A 463 20.25 -16.79 9.86
CA GLY A 463 21.53 -17.32 9.37
C GLY A 463 21.41 -18.50 8.41
N TYR A 464 20.20 -18.96 8.08
CA TYR A 464 19.97 -20.06 7.13
C TYR A 464 20.47 -19.74 5.71
N VAL A 465 20.51 -18.45 5.33
CA VAL A 465 21.09 -18.02 4.04
C VAL A 465 21.91 -16.74 4.23
N ARG A 466 23.15 -16.74 3.73
CA ARG A 466 24.05 -15.58 3.82
C ARG A 466 23.52 -14.37 3.04
N SER A 467 23.43 -13.22 3.69
CA SER A 467 23.07 -11.94 3.07
C SER A 467 23.89 -11.65 1.81
N GLY A 468 23.25 -11.03 0.80
CA GLY A 468 23.90 -10.69 -0.48
C GLY A 468 24.37 -11.86 -1.35
N SER A 469 24.23 -13.12 -0.92
CA SER A 469 24.65 -14.29 -1.71
C SER A 469 23.76 -14.53 -2.95
N PRO A 470 24.25 -15.26 -3.97
CA PRO A 470 23.41 -15.72 -5.09
C PRO A 470 22.24 -16.59 -4.62
N ALA A 471 22.49 -17.48 -3.64
CA ALA A 471 21.47 -18.33 -3.02
C ALA A 471 20.37 -17.50 -2.36
N HIS A 472 20.72 -16.46 -1.58
CA HIS A 472 19.73 -15.58 -0.96
C HIS A 472 18.84 -14.90 -2.01
N ARG A 473 19.43 -14.40 -3.10
CA ARG A 473 18.65 -13.82 -4.21
C ARG A 473 17.68 -14.83 -4.83
N LEU A 474 18.16 -16.05 -5.11
CA LEU A 474 17.33 -17.11 -5.71
C LEU A 474 16.17 -17.48 -4.79
N VAL A 475 16.43 -17.73 -3.51
CA VAL A 475 15.41 -18.04 -2.49
C VAL A 475 14.40 -16.90 -2.34
N ALA A 476 14.87 -15.65 -2.28
CA ALA A 476 13.99 -14.48 -2.18
C ALA A 476 13.07 -14.32 -3.42
N PHE A 477 13.60 -14.55 -4.62
CA PHE A 477 12.78 -14.54 -5.84
C PHE A 477 11.79 -15.70 -5.88
N ALA A 478 12.23 -16.92 -5.58
CA ALA A 478 11.36 -18.11 -5.58
C ALA A 478 10.20 -17.96 -4.59
N LEU A 479 10.48 -17.58 -3.34
CA LEU A 479 9.45 -17.36 -2.32
C LEU A 479 8.46 -16.26 -2.73
N ALA A 480 8.94 -15.16 -3.32
CA ALA A 480 8.06 -14.08 -3.77
C ALA A 480 7.12 -14.51 -4.91
N PHE A 481 7.65 -15.23 -5.91
CA PHE A 481 6.84 -15.72 -7.03
C PHE A 481 5.87 -16.86 -6.63
N VAL A 482 6.26 -17.76 -5.72
CA VAL A 482 5.36 -18.77 -5.14
C VAL A 482 4.20 -18.13 -4.38
N GLN A 483 4.47 -17.12 -3.54
CA GLN A 483 3.41 -16.38 -2.85
C GLN A 483 2.50 -15.62 -3.82
N SER A 484 3.06 -15.04 -4.89
CA SER A 484 2.27 -14.38 -5.95
C SER A 484 1.40 -15.37 -6.74
N GLY A 485 1.94 -16.56 -7.04
CA GLY A 485 1.20 -17.66 -7.66
C GLY A 485 0.05 -18.16 -6.79
N PHE A 486 0.30 -18.41 -5.51
CA PHE A 486 -0.72 -18.81 -4.54
C PHE A 486 -1.82 -17.75 -4.39
N LEU A 487 -1.45 -16.46 -4.34
CA LEU A 487 -2.38 -15.34 -4.27
C LEU A 487 -3.35 -15.36 -5.46
N HIS A 488 -2.84 -15.40 -6.69
CA HIS A 488 -3.68 -15.39 -7.88
C HIS A 488 -4.44 -16.71 -8.12
N ALA A 489 -3.84 -17.87 -7.82
CA ALA A 489 -4.54 -19.16 -7.88
C ALA A 489 -5.79 -19.17 -6.98
N SER A 490 -5.67 -18.57 -5.79
CA SER A 490 -6.76 -18.46 -4.83
C SER A 490 -7.87 -17.55 -5.34
N GLY A 491 -7.52 -16.42 -5.96
CA GLY A 491 -8.50 -15.55 -6.63
C GLY A 491 -9.24 -16.26 -7.76
N SER A 492 -8.55 -17.08 -8.56
CA SER A 492 -9.19 -17.87 -9.62
C SER A 492 -10.17 -18.89 -9.03
N TYR A 493 -9.78 -19.61 -7.98
CA TYR A 493 -10.61 -20.62 -7.30
C TYR A 493 -11.88 -20.05 -6.64
N SER A 494 -11.83 -18.80 -6.16
CA SER A 494 -12.99 -18.14 -5.55
C SER A 494 -13.99 -17.56 -6.57
N THR A 495 -13.70 -17.61 -7.87
CA THR A 495 -14.66 -17.20 -8.91
C THR A 495 -15.79 -18.21 -9.11
N VAL A 496 -16.85 -17.77 -9.79
CA VAL A 496 -18.05 -18.58 -10.09
C VAL A 496 -17.81 -19.60 -11.20
N PRO A 497 -17.11 -19.29 -12.32
CA PRO A 497 -16.92 -20.24 -13.40
C PRO A 497 -16.02 -21.41 -13.00
N ARG A 498 -16.60 -22.63 -13.01
CA ARG A 498 -15.91 -23.87 -12.61
C ARG A 498 -14.84 -24.36 -13.59
N HIS A 499 -14.73 -23.74 -14.76
CA HIS A 499 -13.75 -24.07 -15.80
C HIS A 499 -12.45 -23.24 -15.70
N SER A 500 -12.32 -22.36 -14.69
CA SER A 500 -11.06 -21.68 -14.36
C SER A 500 -9.95 -22.69 -14.03
N LYS A 501 -8.71 -22.32 -14.33
CA LYS A 501 -7.53 -23.19 -14.25
C LYS A 501 -6.54 -22.58 -13.27
N TRP A 502 -6.84 -22.69 -11.98
CA TRP A 502 -6.11 -22.10 -10.84
C TRP A 502 -4.59 -22.35 -10.82
N TRP A 503 -4.08 -23.34 -11.56
CA TRP A 503 -2.66 -23.65 -11.70
C TRP A 503 -1.94 -22.79 -12.75
N LEU A 504 -2.66 -22.11 -13.65
CA LEU A 504 -2.09 -21.23 -14.66
C LEU A 504 -1.44 -19.95 -14.09
N PRO A 505 -2.01 -19.22 -13.10
CA PRO A 505 -1.30 -18.11 -12.47
C PRO A 505 0.02 -18.53 -11.79
N PRO A 506 0.10 -19.63 -11.00
CA PRO A 506 1.37 -20.19 -10.54
C PRO A 506 2.38 -20.45 -11.67
N LEU A 507 1.94 -21.02 -12.80
CA LEU A 507 2.81 -21.24 -13.98
C LEU A 507 3.34 -19.90 -14.53
N PHE A 508 2.49 -18.89 -14.70
CA PHE A 508 2.92 -17.55 -15.13
C PHE A 508 3.98 -16.95 -14.20
N PHE A 509 3.78 -16.99 -12.89
CA PHE A 509 4.76 -16.43 -11.93
C PHE A 509 6.05 -17.26 -11.84
N ALA A 510 5.99 -18.58 -12.03
CA ALA A 510 7.18 -19.41 -12.19
C ALA A 510 7.97 -19.02 -13.45
N LEU A 511 7.30 -18.88 -14.59
CA LEU A 511 7.90 -18.42 -15.86
C LEU A 511 8.48 -17.00 -15.73
N ALA A 512 7.85 -16.10 -14.98
CA ALA A 512 8.37 -14.77 -14.69
C ALA A 512 9.70 -14.81 -13.90
N GLY A 513 9.82 -15.73 -12.93
CA GLY A 513 11.05 -15.99 -12.18
C GLY A 513 12.15 -16.62 -13.04
N ILE A 514 11.79 -17.58 -13.90
CA ILE A 514 12.71 -18.21 -14.87
C ILE A 514 13.23 -17.16 -15.84
N GLY A 515 12.36 -16.35 -16.46
CA GLY A 515 12.74 -15.29 -17.40
C GLY A 515 13.67 -14.24 -16.78
N SER A 516 13.39 -13.83 -15.54
CA SER A 516 14.26 -12.90 -14.79
C SER A 516 15.66 -13.47 -14.56
N SER A 517 15.73 -14.77 -14.27
CA SER A 517 16.99 -15.50 -14.06
C SER A 517 17.74 -15.71 -15.38
N LEU A 518 17.04 -16.11 -16.44
CA LEU A 518 17.57 -16.32 -17.78
C LEU A 518 18.12 -15.03 -18.38
N GLN A 519 17.38 -13.92 -18.33
CA GLN A 519 17.86 -12.62 -18.81
C GLN A 519 19.12 -12.19 -18.05
N THR A 520 19.16 -12.40 -16.72
CA THR A 520 20.33 -12.09 -15.89
C THR A 520 21.54 -12.95 -16.26
N TRP A 521 21.33 -14.23 -16.56
CA TRP A 521 22.38 -15.15 -16.99
C TRP A 521 22.90 -14.81 -18.39
N LEU A 522 22.01 -14.66 -19.38
CA LEU A 522 22.35 -14.24 -20.75
C LEU A 522 23.14 -12.92 -20.74
N ALA A 523 22.66 -11.91 -20.02
CA ALA A 523 23.28 -10.59 -19.99
C ALA A 523 24.64 -10.54 -19.27
N ARG A 524 24.92 -11.46 -18.34
CA ARG A 524 26.16 -11.47 -17.54
C ARG A 524 27.19 -12.50 -18.00
N ARG A 525 26.75 -13.69 -18.40
CA ARG A 525 27.61 -14.84 -18.73
C ARG A 525 27.80 -15.03 -20.22
N VAL A 526 26.74 -14.92 -21.03
CA VAL A 526 26.80 -15.16 -22.48
C VAL A 526 27.21 -13.89 -23.22
N PHE A 527 26.40 -12.84 -23.15
CA PHE A 527 26.60 -11.60 -23.90
C PHE A 527 27.33 -10.51 -23.09
N GLY A 528 27.86 -10.83 -21.91
CA GLY A 528 28.40 -9.86 -20.97
C GLY A 528 29.57 -9.03 -21.51
N GLY A 529 30.39 -9.58 -22.40
CA GLY A 529 31.48 -8.84 -23.09
C GLY A 529 30.94 -7.84 -24.12
N LEU A 530 30.01 -8.28 -24.97
CA LEU A 530 29.36 -7.47 -25.99
C LEU A 530 28.55 -6.32 -25.36
N ILE A 531 27.66 -6.64 -24.42
CA ILE A 531 26.76 -5.69 -23.74
C ILE A 531 27.54 -4.54 -23.07
N ARG A 532 28.73 -4.81 -22.51
CA ARG A 532 29.58 -3.78 -21.92
C ARG A 532 30.07 -2.73 -22.92
N ARG A 533 30.23 -3.09 -24.20
CA ARG A 533 30.65 -2.18 -25.29
C ARG A 533 29.48 -1.42 -25.91
N LEU A 534 28.24 -1.86 -25.73
CA LEU A 534 27.07 -1.24 -26.35
C LEU A 534 26.66 0.08 -25.67
N PRO A 535 26.23 1.11 -26.43
CA PRO A 535 25.72 2.35 -25.87
C PRO A 535 24.44 2.10 -25.06
N ARG A 536 24.13 3.01 -24.11
CA ARG A 536 23.03 2.80 -23.15
C ARG A 536 21.68 2.59 -23.83
N TRP A 537 21.41 3.27 -24.93
CA TRP A 537 20.13 3.15 -25.64
C TRP A 537 19.93 1.75 -26.26
N VAL A 538 20.97 1.15 -26.85
CA VAL A 538 20.90 -0.24 -27.38
C VAL A 538 20.66 -1.23 -26.25
N ARG A 539 21.36 -1.08 -25.11
CA ARG A 539 21.13 -1.92 -23.92
C ARG A 539 19.69 -1.82 -23.41
N ARG A 540 19.14 -0.60 -23.38
CA ARG A 540 17.74 -0.34 -22.99
C ARG A 540 16.74 -0.95 -23.97
N LEU A 541 17.00 -0.84 -25.27
CA LEU A 541 16.18 -1.45 -26.31
C LEU A 541 16.20 -2.98 -26.19
N GLY A 542 17.38 -3.59 -26.03
CA GLY A 542 17.49 -5.05 -25.80
C GLY A 542 16.76 -5.52 -24.54
N ASN A 543 16.84 -4.76 -23.43
CA ASN A 543 16.05 -5.03 -22.22
C ASN A 543 14.55 -4.93 -22.48
N LEU A 544 14.09 -3.90 -23.20
CA LEU A 544 12.68 -3.69 -23.52
C LEU A 544 12.14 -4.79 -24.44
N VAL A 545 12.85 -5.12 -25.52
CA VAL A 545 12.50 -6.21 -26.45
C VAL A 545 12.44 -7.54 -25.73
N PHE A 546 13.41 -7.85 -24.86
CA PHE A 546 13.37 -9.09 -24.05
C PHE A 546 12.15 -9.11 -23.11
N VAL A 547 11.85 -8.00 -22.42
CA VAL A 547 10.68 -7.91 -21.52
C VAL A 547 9.39 -8.09 -22.29
N LEU A 548 9.20 -7.39 -23.42
CA LEU A 548 7.98 -7.48 -24.23
C LEU A 548 7.82 -8.88 -24.84
N GLY A 549 8.88 -9.44 -25.43
CA GLY A 549 8.86 -10.78 -26.00
C GLY A 549 8.60 -11.87 -24.96
N TRP A 550 9.28 -11.82 -23.81
CA TRP A 550 9.04 -12.76 -22.72
C TRP A 550 7.61 -12.67 -22.18
N MET A 551 7.14 -11.46 -21.89
CA MET A 551 5.77 -11.27 -21.37
C MET A 551 4.73 -11.74 -22.39
N TRP A 552 4.89 -11.45 -23.68
CA TRP A 552 3.98 -11.95 -24.71
C TRP A 552 3.96 -13.49 -24.75
N LEU A 553 5.13 -14.14 -24.73
CA LEU A 553 5.25 -15.60 -24.76
C LEU A 553 4.74 -16.32 -23.50
N THR A 554 4.70 -15.66 -22.34
CA THR A 554 4.32 -16.32 -21.07
C THR A 554 3.04 -15.82 -20.42
N SER A 555 2.55 -14.62 -20.76
CA SER A 555 1.38 -14.00 -20.10
C SER A 555 0.05 -14.69 -20.42
N TRP A 556 -0.04 -15.44 -21.53
CA TRP A 556 -1.23 -16.20 -21.90
C TRP A 556 -1.78 -17.03 -20.74
N ALA A 557 -0.92 -17.66 -19.92
CA ALA A 557 -1.37 -18.47 -18.79
C ALA A 557 -2.22 -17.64 -17.80
N LEU A 558 -1.79 -16.43 -17.45
CA LEU A 558 -2.56 -15.56 -16.55
C LEU A 558 -3.81 -14.98 -17.24
N ILE A 559 -3.67 -14.55 -18.50
CA ILE A 559 -4.75 -13.86 -19.23
C ILE A 559 -5.89 -14.82 -19.57
N ASP A 560 -5.55 -16.02 -20.05
CA ASP A 560 -6.50 -17.08 -20.36
C ASP A 560 -7.30 -17.49 -19.11
N ASP A 561 -6.64 -17.55 -17.94
CA ASP A 561 -7.30 -17.85 -16.69
C ASP A 561 -8.21 -16.70 -16.24
N PHE A 562 -7.80 -15.43 -16.40
CA PHE A 562 -8.66 -14.28 -16.15
C PHE A 562 -9.90 -14.26 -17.07
N GLY A 563 -9.75 -14.72 -18.32
CA GLY A 563 -10.87 -14.96 -19.25
C GLY A 563 -11.85 -16.00 -18.72
N ARG A 564 -11.35 -17.19 -18.35
CA ARG A 564 -12.18 -18.26 -17.76
C ARG A 564 -12.82 -17.87 -16.43
N CYS A 565 -12.16 -17.04 -15.63
CA CYS A 565 -12.71 -16.48 -14.40
C CYS A 565 -13.84 -15.46 -14.63
N GLY A 566 -14.08 -15.02 -15.88
CA GLY A 566 -15.00 -13.93 -16.21
C GLY A 566 -14.52 -12.57 -15.70
N LEU A 567 -13.24 -12.41 -15.34
CA LEU A 567 -12.73 -11.21 -14.66
C LEU A 567 -12.86 -9.96 -15.56
N TRP A 568 -12.70 -10.14 -16.86
CA TRP A 568 -12.83 -9.06 -17.86
C TRP A 568 -14.29 -8.59 -18.09
N LEU A 569 -15.29 -9.30 -17.56
CA LEU A 569 -16.69 -8.85 -17.59
C LEU A 569 -16.97 -7.73 -16.58
N PHE A 570 -16.09 -7.51 -15.60
CA PHE A 570 -16.17 -6.40 -14.67
C PHE A 570 -15.70 -5.09 -15.32
N GLU A 571 -16.61 -4.13 -15.42
CA GLU A 571 -16.32 -2.79 -15.93
C GLU A 571 -16.24 -1.83 -14.72
N PRO A 572 -15.05 -1.45 -14.23
CA PRO A 572 -14.85 -0.78 -12.93
C PRO A 572 -15.11 0.75 -12.95
N VAL A 573 -15.73 1.26 -14.02
CA VAL A 573 -16.04 2.69 -14.16
C VAL A 573 -17.54 2.85 -14.47
N PRO A 574 -18.25 3.79 -13.82
CA PRO A 574 -19.70 3.88 -13.88
C PRO A 574 -20.25 4.36 -15.23
N VAL A 575 -19.50 5.19 -15.95
CA VAL A 575 -19.93 5.82 -17.21
C VAL A 575 -18.87 5.59 -18.30
N SER A 576 -19.30 5.10 -19.46
CA SER A 576 -18.46 4.90 -20.64
C SER A 576 -18.50 6.12 -21.57
N VAL A 577 -17.38 6.84 -21.62
CA VAL A 577 -17.12 7.90 -22.60
C VAL A 577 -17.00 7.28 -23.99
N PHE A 578 -16.35 6.11 -24.12
CA PHE A 578 -16.15 5.47 -25.43
C PHE A 578 -17.47 4.94 -26.03
N ARG A 579 -18.37 4.32 -25.25
CA ARG A 579 -19.71 3.98 -25.77
C ARG A 579 -20.55 5.20 -26.10
N TRP A 580 -20.44 6.29 -25.32
CA TRP A 580 -21.12 7.56 -25.63
C TRP A 580 -20.64 8.17 -26.95
N LEU A 581 -19.35 8.05 -27.27
CA LEU A 581 -18.76 8.41 -28.56
C LEU A 581 -19.05 7.40 -29.70
N GLY A 582 -19.88 6.38 -29.47
CA GLY A 582 -20.30 5.41 -30.48
C GLY A 582 -19.36 4.21 -30.69
N TYR A 583 -18.30 4.04 -29.88
CA TYR A 583 -17.46 2.84 -29.92
C TYR A 583 -18.12 1.64 -29.22
N GLY A 584 -17.59 0.44 -29.47
CA GLY A 584 -18.08 -0.83 -28.92
C GLY A 584 -19.08 -1.57 -29.82
N PRO A 585 -19.52 -2.78 -29.42
CA PRO A 585 -20.50 -3.56 -30.16
C PRO A 585 -21.81 -2.78 -30.36
N THR A 586 -22.45 -2.94 -31.51
CA THR A 586 -23.75 -2.29 -31.79
C THR A 586 -24.85 -2.71 -30.81
N GLN A 587 -24.75 -3.91 -30.25
CA GLN A 587 -25.65 -4.48 -29.25
C GLN A 587 -25.40 -3.95 -27.82
N ASP A 588 -24.18 -3.50 -27.48
CA ASP A 588 -23.86 -2.98 -26.13
C ASP A 588 -23.61 -1.47 -26.14
N ARG A 589 -24.70 -0.70 -26.15
CA ARG A 589 -24.68 0.77 -26.10
C ARG A 589 -24.84 1.35 -24.69
N ARG A 590 -24.60 0.55 -23.64
CA ARG A 590 -24.76 0.99 -22.24
C ARG A 590 -23.68 2.00 -21.81
N VAL A 591 -23.99 3.28 -22.03
CA VAL A 591 -23.21 4.42 -21.53
C VAL A 591 -23.13 4.39 -20.01
N TRP A 592 -24.24 4.10 -19.33
CA TRP A 592 -24.26 3.83 -17.90
C TRP A 592 -24.02 2.33 -17.63
N ARG A 593 -22.97 2.00 -16.87
CA ARG A 593 -22.51 0.62 -16.64
C ARG A 593 -23.00 0.02 -15.32
N TYR A 594 -23.25 0.86 -14.30
CA TYR A 594 -23.51 0.39 -12.94
C TYR A 594 -24.99 0.07 -12.73
N GLU A 595 -25.31 -1.22 -12.90
CA GLU A 595 -26.61 -1.81 -12.59
C GLU A 595 -26.80 -2.00 -11.07
N ARG A 596 -28.01 -2.41 -10.65
CA ARG A 596 -28.32 -2.82 -9.26
C ARG A 596 -27.35 -3.89 -8.70
N ASP A 597 -26.73 -4.65 -9.59
CA ASP A 597 -25.78 -5.72 -9.27
C ASP A 597 -24.33 -5.27 -9.03
N PHE A 598 -24.05 -3.96 -9.12
CA PHE A 598 -22.76 -3.39 -8.70
C PHE A 598 -22.76 -2.91 -7.25
N TRP A 599 -23.94 -2.76 -6.63
CA TRP A 599 -24.09 -2.19 -5.29
C TRP A 599 -24.12 -3.29 -4.21
N PRO A 600 -23.60 -3.01 -3.00
CA PRO A 600 -23.70 -3.94 -1.88
C PRO A 600 -25.17 -4.29 -1.57
N LYS A 601 -25.44 -5.57 -1.31
CA LYS A 601 -26.78 -6.08 -1.02
C LYS A 601 -26.83 -6.72 0.35
N TRP A 602 -27.96 -6.58 1.03
CA TRP A 602 -28.19 -7.34 2.26
C TRP A 602 -28.49 -8.82 1.92
N TYR A 603 -27.76 -9.73 2.54
CA TYR A 603 -28.03 -11.16 2.54
C TYR A 603 -28.52 -11.59 3.93
N SER A 604 -29.59 -12.36 3.97
CA SER A 604 -30.11 -13.00 5.19
C SER A 604 -29.85 -14.51 5.13
N GLY A 605 -28.99 -15.01 6.00
CA GLY A 605 -28.73 -16.44 6.17
C GLY A 605 -29.51 -17.05 7.36
N LYS A 606 -29.44 -18.37 7.50
CA LYS A 606 -30.08 -19.15 8.59
C LYS A 606 -29.69 -18.71 10.02
N HIS A 607 -28.54 -18.06 10.17
CA HIS A 607 -28.02 -17.57 11.44
C HIS A 607 -27.48 -16.14 11.25
N TRP A 608 -27.44 -15.34 12.31
CA TRP A 608 -27.01 -13.94 12.23
C TRP A 608 -25.58 -13.78 11.68
N TRP A 609 -24.68 -14.72 11.96
CA TRP A 609 -23.31 -14.75 11.43
C TRP A 609 -23.21 -15.18 9.95
N ASN A 610 -24.33 -15.56 9.33
CA ASN A 610 -24.45 -15.80 7.89
C ASN A 610 -25.22 -14.66 7.17
N SER A 611 -25.50 -13.55 7.87
CA SER A 611 -26.21 -12.38 7.34
C SER A 611 -25.31 -11.15 7.33
N GLY A 612 -25.53 -10.23 6.39
CA GLY A 612 -24.73 -9.01 6.28
C GLY A 612 -24.75 -8.38 4.88
N LEU A 613 -23.92 -7.35 4.68
CA LEU A 613 -23.73 -6.71 3.37
C LEU A 613 -22.78 -7.55 2.51
N GLY A 614 -23.32 -8.19 1.47
CA GLY A 614 -22.54 -8.86 0.43
C GLY A 614 -22.11 -7.90 -0.66
N VAL A 615 -20.86 -8.03 -1.11
CA VAL A 615 -20.20 -7.19 -2.13
C VAL A 615 -19.66 -8.01 -3.29
#